data_AF-A0A2E6C5M7-F1
#
_entry.id   AF-A0A2E6C5M7-F1
#
_cell.length_a   1.000
_cell.length_b   1.000
_cell.length_c   1.000
_cell.angle_alpha   90.00
_cell.angle_beta   90.00
_cell.angle_gamma   90.00
#
_symmetry.space_group_name_H-M   'P 1'
#
loop_
_entity.id
_entity.type
_entity.pdbx_description
1 polymer ?
#
loop_
_entity_poly.entity_id
_entity_poly.type
_entity_poly.pdbx_seq_one_letter_code
_entity_poly.pdbx_strand_id
1 'polypeptide(L)'
;MPKAEKNTEPEYENNGNSTLVGFARKSNAGRAVKLSINTTSFQDCQTYVTSDGQTYVQLVVSLNALASVIDGSRAVTSINHLND
;
A
#
# COMPACT_ATOMS: atom_id res chain seq x y z
N MET A 1 18.14 39.26 5.06
CA MET A 1 17.24 38.32 4.35
C MET A 1 18.00 37.81 3.13
N PRO A 2 17.91 36.53 2.72
CA PRO A 2 16.80 35.59 2.91
C PRO A 2 17.15 34.37 3.78
N LYS A 3 16.13 33.81 4.45
CA LYS A 3 16.20 32.48 5.07
C LYS A 3 16.08 31.47 3.93
N ALA A 4 17.06 30.57 3.81
CA ALA A 4 16.96 29.46 2.89
C ALA A 4 15.79 28.57 3.34
N GLU A 5 14.76 28.49 2.51
CA GLU A 5 13.66 27.56 2.67
C GLU A 5 14.23 26.15 2.48
N LYS A 6 14.20 25.36 3.56
CA LYS A 6 14.54 23.95 3.50
C LYS A 6 13.37 23.28 2.79
N ASN A 7 13.53 23.03 1.49
CA ASN A 7 12.63 22.16 0.73
C ASN A 7 12.72 20.77 1.37
N THR A 8 11.75 20.45 2.23
CA THR A 8 11.51 19.08 2.66
C THR A 8 10.92 18.37 1.45
N GLU A 9 11.78 17.70 0.68
CA GLU A 9 11.33 16.74 -0.32
C GLU A 9 10.46 15.70 0.40
N PRO A 10 9.30 15.33 -0.15
CA PRO A 10 8.47 14.32 0.46
C PRO A 10 9.21 12.98 0.39
N GLU A 11 9.53 12.44 1.57
CA GLU A 11 10.20 11.17 1.80
C GLU A 11 9.24 10.03 1.42
N TYR A 12 9.04 9.82 0.12
CA TYR A 12 8.28 8.69 -0.42
C TYR A 12 9.12 7.97 -1.45
N GLU A 13 10.25 7.42 -1.04
CA GLU A 13 10.93 6.39 -1.83
C GLU A 13 11.90 5.59 -0.94
N ASN A 14 11.37 4.84 0.03
CA ASN A 14 12.11 3.70 0.57
C ASN A 14 12.03 2.55 -0.45
N ASN A 15 12.81 2.68 -1.52
CA ASN A 15 12.80 1.86 -2.73
C ASN A 15 13.72 0.61 -2.58
N GLY A 16 13.64 -0.08 -1.44
CA GLY A 16 14.55 -1.20 -1.14
C GLY A 16 13.92 -2.47 -0.58
N ASN A 17 12.74 -2.40 0.04
CA ASN A 17 12.30 -3.51 0.89
C ASN A 17 10.78 -3.67 0.93
N SER A 18 10.12 -3.76 -0.24
CA SER A 18 8.69 -4.06 -0.30
C SER A 18 8.44 -5.52 -0.67
N THR A 19 7.62 -6.22 0.11
CA THR A 19 7.18 -7.58 -0.18
C THR A 19 5.84 -7.53 -0.90
N LEU A 20 5.69 -8.20 -2.04
CA LEU A 20 4.38 -8.38 -2.69
C LEU A 20 3.53 -9.33 -1.85
N VAL A 21 2.38 -8.86 -1.38
CA VAL A 21 1.48 -9.63 -0.48
C VAL A 21 0.15 -9.95 -1.15
N GLY A 22 -0.22 -9.23 -2.20
CA GLY A 22 -1.49 -9.49 -2.87
C GLY A 22 -1.80 -8.56 -4.02
N PHE A 23 -3.08 -8.56 -4.39
CA PHE A 23 -3.58 -7.81 -5.53
C PHE A 23 -4.93 -7.16 -5.24
N ALA A 24 -5.12 -5.96 -5.78
CA ALA A 24 -6.38 -5.22 -5.76
C ALA A 24 -6.95 -5.14 -7.19
N ARG A 25 -8.23 -5.47 -7.35
CA ARG A 25 -8.95 -5.43 -8.65
C ARG A 25 -10.33 -4.80 -8.47
N LYS A 26 -10.86 -4.19 -9.53
CA LYS A 26 -12.25 -3.74 -9.54
C LYS A 26 -13.19 -4.94 -9.38
N SER A 27 -14.23 -4.77 -8.57
CA SER A 27 -15.27 -5.78 -8.45
C SER A 27 -16.17 -5.75 -9.68
N ASN A 28 -16.52 -6.92 -10.21
CA ASN A 28 -17.52 -7.04 -11.29
C ASN A 28 -18.95 -6.79 -10.77
N ALA A 29 -19.15 -6.86 -9.45
CA ALA A 29 -20.43 -6.62 -8.79
C ALA A 29 -20.24 -5.52 -7.74
N GLY A 30 -20.89 -4.38 -7.94
CA GLY A 30 -20.84 -3.22 -7.03
C GLY A 30 -19.68 -2.25 -7.28
N ARG A 31 -19.85 -1.01 -6.79
CA ARG A 31 -18.87 0.08 -6.85
C ARG A 31 -17.74 -0.13 -5.82
N ALA A 32 -17.04 -1.26 -5.91
CA ALA A 32 -16.06 -1.70 -4.91
C ALA A 32 -14.77 -2.23 -5.55
N VAL A 33 -13.71 -2.31 -4.74
CA VAL A 33 -12.43 -2.95 -5.08
C VAL A 33 -12.33 -4.23 -4.26
N LYS A 34 -12.01 -5.36 -4.91
CA LYS A 34 -11.70 -6.62 -4.23
C LYS A 34 -10.21 -6.67 -3.94
N LEU A 35 -9.87 -7.04 -2.72
CA LEU A 35 -8.50 -7.28 -2.27
C LEU A 35 -8.31 -8.79 -2.15
N SER A 36 -7.25 -9.31 -2.74
CA SER A 36 -6.84 -10.71 -2.66
C SER A 36 -5.46 -10.77 -2.04
N ILE A 37 -5.39 -11.30 -0.82
CA ILE A 37 -4.18 -11.37 -0.01
C ILE A 37 -3.65 -12.81 -0.06
N ASN A 38 -2.37 -12.96 -0.38
CA ASN A 38 -1.69 -14.24 -0.30
C ASN A 38 -1.51 -14.60 1.19
N THR A 39 -2.08 -15.73 1.61
CA THR A 39 -2.06 -16.15 3.00
C THR A 39 -0.67 -16.45 3.53
N THR A 40 0.23 -16.96 2.68
CA THR A 40 1.62 -17.25 3.05
C THR A 40 2.40 -15.95 3.22
N SER A 41 2.37 -15.06 2.22
CA SER A 41 3.06 -13.76 2.30
C SER A 41 2.55 -12.90 3.45
N PHE A 42 1.27 -13.01 3.82
CA PHE A 42 0.69 -12.27 4.94
C PHE A 42 1.22 -12.73 6.30
N GLN A 43 1.54 -14.02 6.46
CA GLN A 43 2.10 -14.55 7.70
C GLN A 43 3.51 -14.00 8.00
N ASP A 44 4.26 -13.67 6.95
CA ASP A 44 5.62 -13.14 7.06
C ASP A 44 5.68 -11.62 7.24
N CYS A 45 4.54 -10.93 7.23
CA CYS A 45 4.49 -9.48 7.38
C CYS A 45 4.78 -9.04 8.83
N GLN A 46 5.54 -7.95 8.97
CA GLN A 46 5.77 -7.33 10.26
C GLN A 46 4.46 -6.75 10.83
N THR A 47 4.32 -6.84 12.14
CA THR A 47 3.18 -6.29 12.86
C THR A 47 3.59 -5.10 13.71
N TYR A 48 2.66 -4.18 13.94
CA TYR A 48 2.81 -3.09 14.89
C TYR A 48 1.63 -3.10 15.87
N VAL A 49 1.88 -2.60 17.08
CA VAL A 49 0.88 -2.50 18.13
C VAL A 49 0.44 -1.05 18.26
N THR A 50 -0.86 -0.84 18.24
CA THR A 50 -1.47 0.48 18.40
C THR A 50 -1.67 0.82 19.88
N SER A 51 -1.97 2.08 20.19
CA SER A 51 -2.09 2.58 21.57
C SER A 51 -3.21 1.92 22.38
N ASP A 52 -4.18 1.29 21.72
CA ASP A 52 -5.27 0.53 22.35
C ASP A 52 -4.90 -0.95 22.59
N GLY A 53 -3.67 -1.35 22.28
CA GLY A 53 -3.14 -2.71 22.46
C GLY A 53 -3.40 -3.65 21.28
N GLN A 54 -4.02 -3.18 20.19
CA GLN A 54 -4.33 -4.04 19.05
C GLN A 54 -3.16 -4.18 18.08
N THR A 55 -2.92 -5.40 17.63
CA THR A 55 -1.84 -5.76 16.69
C THR A 55 -2.35 -5.75 15.25
N TYR A 56 -1.63 -5.07 14.36
CA TYR A 56 -1.99 -4.93 12.95
C TYR A 56 -0.82 -5.24 12.01
N VAL A 57 -1.15 -5.67 10.79
CA VAL A 57 -0.25 -5.68 9.63
C VAL A 57 -0.55 -4.46 8.78
N GLN A 58 0.48 -3.72 8.36
CA GLN A 58 0.32 -2.61 7.42
C GLN A 58 0.59 -3.05 5.97
N LEU A 59 -0.38 -2.79 5.09
CA LEU A 59 -0.29 -3.06 3.66
C LEU A 59 -0.52 -1.78 2.88
N VAL A 60 0.17 -1.64 1.75
CA VAL A 60 0.23 -0.42 0.93
C VAL A 60 -0.13 -0.74 -0.52
N VAL A 61 -0.89 0.17 -1.12
CA VAL A 61 -1.25 0.19 -2.53
C VAL A 61 -0.91 1.58 -3.07
N SER A 62 -0.31 1.63 -4.26
CA SER A 62 -0.12 2.90 -4.98
C SER A 62 -1.47 3.53 -5.30
N LEU A 63 -1.69 4.77 -4.88
CA LEU A 63 -2.92 5.52 -5.18
C LEU A 63 -3.14 5.68 -6.69
N ASN A 64 -2.09 5.98 -7.44
CA ASN A 64 -2.16 6.12 -8.90
C ASN A 64 -2.57 4.80 -9.55
N ALA A 65 -1.96 3.69 -9.13
CA ALA A 65 -2.29 2.38 -9.67
C ALA A 65 -3.72 1.93 -9.28
N LEU A 66 -4.17 2.28 -8.08
CA LEU A 66 -5.54 2.02 -7.63
C LEU A 66 -6.56 2.84 -8.44
N ALA A 67 -6.26 4.11 -8.71
CA ALA A 67 -7.09 4.95 -9.55
C ALA A 67 -7.26 4.34 -10.95
N SER A 68 -6.17 3.86 -11.55
CA SER A 68 -6.20 3.12 -12.83
C SER A 68 -7.00 1.81 -12.76
N VAL A 69 -7.09 1.17 -11.59
CA VAL A 69 -7.97 0.01 -11.41
C VAL A 69 -9.44 0.41 -11.33
N ILE A 70 -9.73 1.53 -10.68
CA ILE A 70 -11.10 2.03 -10.51
C ILE A 70 -11.66 2.54 -11.84
N ASP A 71 -10.87 3.29 -12.61
CA ASP A 71 -11.27 3.82 -13.92
C ASP A 71 -11.39 2.72 -15.00
N GLY A 72 -10.71 1.57 -14.79
CA GLY A 72 -10.75 0.42 -15.69
C GLY A 72 -9.64 0.41 -16.75
N SER A 73 -8.72 1.36 -16.74
CA SER A 73 -7.51 1.38 -17.58
C SER A 73 -6.50 0.30 -17.18
N ARG A 74 -6.58 -0.19 -15.94
CA ARG A 74 -5.78 -1.30 -15.41
C ARG A 74 -6.68 -2.37 -14.78
N ALA A 75 -6.43 -3.64 -15.06
CA ALA A 75 -7.24 -4.73 -14.49
C ALA A 75 -6.95 -4.99 -13.00
N VAL A 76 -5.69 -4.83 -12.58
CA VAL A 76 -5.20 -5.19 -11.24
C VAL A 76 -3.98 -4.35 -10.83
N THR A 77 -3.82 -4.07 -9.54
CA THR A 77 -2.62 -3.48 -8.94
C THR A 77 -2.10 -4.32 -7.78
N SER A 78 -0.81 -4.24 -7.46
CA SER A 78 -0.19 -4.93 -6.32
C SER A 78 -0.57 -4.29 -4.98
N ILE A 79 -0.65 -5.14 -3.97
CA ILE A 79 -0.70 -4.80 -2.54
C ILE A 79 0.62 -5.28 -1.95
N ASN A 80 1.35 -4.40 -1.29
CA ASN A 80 2.68 -4.70 -0.77
C ASN A 80 2.74 -4.43 0.73
N HIS A 81 3.59 -5.17 1.44
CA HIS A 81 4.06 -4.79 2.76
C HIS A 81 5.38 -4.03 2.60
N LEU A 82 5.56 -2.95 3.36
CA LEU A 82 6.84 -2.25 3.41
C LEU A 82 7.60 -2.82 4.60
N ASN A 83 8.76 -3.41 4.34
CA ASN A 83 9.67 -3.87 5.37
C ASN A 83 10.48 -2.64 5.82
N ASP A 84 10.49 -2.35 7.12
CA ASP A 84 11.36 -1.32 7.71
C ASP A 84 12.83 -1.76 7.77
#